data_AF-A0A7S0X1F8-F1
#
_entry.id   AF-A0A7S0X1F8-F1
#
_cell.length_a   1.000
_cell.length_b   1.000
_cell.length_c   1.000
_cell.angle_alpha   90.00
_cell.angle_beta   90.00
_cell.angle_gamma   90.00
#
_symmetry.space_group_name_H-M   'P 1'
#
loop_
_entity.id
_entity.type
_entity.pdbx_description
1 polymer ?
#
loop_
_entity_poly.entity_id
_entity_poly.type
_entity_poly.pdbx_seq_one_letter_code
_entity_poly.pdbx_strand_id
1 'polypeptide(L)'
;IRANGTVKLGRSHVPMTPFIGVPYGAVFTLSADGSKAERVTECPVGEWAAGMTTVTQKTNEGLFDRNEVNQKLSADEIAAMKAAGKGGVEIVEALCANSSTFQQKTEFAQEKYKKKKA
;
A
#
# COMPACT_ATOMS: atom_id res chain seq x y z
N ILE A 1 19.19 -5.56 -20.95
CA ILE A 1 18.00 -4.68 -21.05
C ILE A 1 17.98 -4.09 -22.47
N ARG A 2 16.86 -4.14 -23.20
CA ARG A 2 16.72 -3.49 -24.52
C ARG A 2 15.96 -2.16 -24.36
N ALA A 3 16.49 -1.08 -24.92
CA ALA A 3 15.96 0.29 -24.71
C ALA A 3 14.50 0.49 -25.12
N ASN A 4 14.05 -0.22 -26.16
CA ASN A 4 12.68 -0.10 -26.70
C ASN A 4 11.79 -1.30 -26.33
N GLY A 5 12.16 -2.08 -25.32
CA GLY A 5 11.37 -3.21 -24.84
C GLY A 5 10.36 -2.81 -23.76
N THR A 6 9.20 -3.44 -23.77
CA THR A 6 8.27 -3.45 -22.62
C THR A 6 8.46 -4.74 -21.83
N VAL A 7 8.41 -4.64 -20.50
CA VAL A 7 8.45 -5.82 -19.61
C VAL A 7 7.21 -5.84 -18.73
N LYS A 8 6.71 -7.05 -18.49
CA LYS A 8 5.61 -7.28 -17.55
C LYS A 8 6.16 -7.29 -16.13
N LEU A 9 5.73 -6.33 -15.32
CA LEU A 9 6.01 -6.24 -13.89
C LEU A 9 4.71 -6.46 -13.12
N GLY A 10 4.53 -7.68 -12.61
CA GLY A 10 3.28 -8.09 -11.96
C GLY A 10 2.09 -8.02 -12.92
N ARG A 11 1.19 -7.06 -12.69
CA ARG A 11 -0.01 -6.81 -13.52
C ARG A 11 0.19 -5.69 -14.55
N SER A 12 1.29 -4.96 -14.52
CA SER A 12 1.53 -3.78 -15.37
C SER A 12 2.58 -4.05 -16.44
N HIS A 13 2.49 -3.31 -17.55
CA HIS A 13 3.46 -3.34 -18.64
C HIS A 13 4.23 -2.03 -18.68
N VAL A 14 5.55 -2.10 -18.49
CA VAL A 14 6.38 -0.91 -18.26
C VAL A 14 7.49 -0.83 -19.31
N PRO A 15 7.77 0.36 -19.88
CA PRO A 15 8.91 0.54 -20.77
C PRO A 15 10.24 0.36 -20.01
N MET A 16 11.24 -0.19 -20.67
CA MET A 16 12.56 -0.45 -20.08
C MET A 16 13.48 0.78 -19.98
N THR A 17 13.15 1.85 -20.71
CA THR A 17 13.91 3.11 -20.79
C THR A 17 14.33 3.70 -19.42
N PRO A 18 13.45 3.82 -18.40
CA PRO A 18 13.81 4.42 -17.11
C PRO A 18 14.77 3.58 -16.24
N PHE A 19 14.98 2.30 -16.56
CA PHE A 19 15.88 1.43 -15.78
C PHE A 19 17.32 1.40 -16.30
N ILE A 20 17.58 1.97 -17.48
CA ILE A 20 18.90 1.93 -18.11
C ILE A 20 19.79 3.02 -17.50
N GLY A 21 21.00 2.64 -17.07
CA GLY A 21 21.98 3.56 -16.50
C GLY A 21 21.81 3.85 -15.00
N VAL A 22 20.89 3.15 -14.33
CA VAL A 22 20.66 3.29 -12.88
C VAL A 22 21.43 2.19 -12.13
N PRO A 23 22.10 2.49 -10.99
CA PRO A 23 22.78 1.47 -10.20
C PRO A 23 21.81 0.42 -9.66
N TYR A 24 22.32 -0.80 -9.44
CA TYR A 24 21.57 -1.85 -8.76
C TYR A 24 21.14 -1.41 -7.36
N GLY A 25 19.96 -1.86 -6.93
CA GLY A 25 19.35 -1.47 -5.65
C GLY A 25 18.48 -0.21 -5.71
N ALA A 26 18.32 0.42 -6.87
CA ALA A 26 17.39 1.53 -7.04
C ALA A 26 15.92 1.10 -6.96
N VAL A 27 15.10 1.92 -6.32
CA VAL A 27 13.65 1.72 -6.13
C VAL A 27 12.88 2.61 -7.12
N PHE A 28 11.83 2.06 -7.71
CA PHE A 28 10.97 2.76 -8.66
C PHE A 28 9.51 2.63 -8.22
N THR A 29 8.74 3.69 -8.41
CA THR A 29 7.28 3.66 -8.27
C THR A 29 6.65 3.68 -9.65
N LEU A 30 5.53 2.99 -9.78
CA LEU A 30 4.73 3.01 -11.00
C LEU A 30 3.61 4.02 -10.83
N SER A 31 3.33 4.79 -11.89
CA SER A 31 2.13 5.62 -11.96
C SER A 31 0.86 4.76 -11.88
N ALA A 32 -0.28 5.35 -11.52
CA ALA A 32 -1.57 4.68 -11.37
C ALA A 32 -1.97 3.87 -12.63
N ASP A 33 -1.61 4.38 -13.82
CA ASP A 33 -1.88 3.72 -15.10
C ASP A 33 -0.88 2.60 -15.45
N GLY A 34 0.15 2.41 -14.63
CA GLY A 34 1.20 1.39 -14.82
C GLY A 34 2.10 1.61 -16.04
N SER A 35 1.95 2.73 -16.74
CA SER A 35 2.61 3.03 -18.02
C SER A 35 3.97 3.73 -17.86
N LYS A 36 4.20 4.39 -16.72
CA LYS A 36 5.43 5.14 -16.41
C LYS A 36 6.03 4.65 -15.10
N ALA A 37 7.35 4.50 -15.10
CA ALA A 37 8.13 4.23 -13.89
C ALA A 37 8.97 5.46 -13.57
N GLU A 38 8.85 5.93 -12.33
CA GLU A 38 9.60 7.07 -11.81
C GLU A 38 10.54 6.58 -10.72
N ARG A 39 11.79 7.04 -10.77
CA ARG A 39 12.80 6.68 -9.77
C ARG A 39 12.44 7.35 -8.44
N VAL A 40 12.35 6.56 -7.38
CA VAL A 40 12.16 7.10 -6.04
C VAL A 40 13.53 7.45 -5.48
N THR A 41 13.76 8.73 -5.20
CA THR A 41 14.99 9.24 -4.60
C THR A 41 15.05 8.95 -3.10
N GLU A 42 13.88 8.89 -2.46
CA GLU A 42 13.73 8.55 -1.05
C GLU A 42 13.37 7.07 -0.95
N CYS A 43 14.20 6.31 -0.26
CA CYS A 43 13.88 4.92 0.02
C CYS A 43 12.58 4.90 0.86
N PRO A 44 11.46 4.32 0.41
CA PRO A 44 10.24 4.19 1.24
C PRO A 44 10.41 3.18 2.39
N VAL A 45 11.66 2.78 2.65
CA VAL A 45 12.21 1.91 3.69
C VAL A 45 12.06 2.50 5.10
N GLY A 46 11.53 3.72 5.23
CA GLY A 46 11.42 4.46 6.48
C GLY A 46 10.50 3.86 7.55
N GLU A 47 9.70 2.82 7.24
CA GLU A 47 8.78 2.21 8.22
C GLU A 47 9.14 0.78 8.65
N TRP A 48 10.31 0.25 8.28
CA TRP A 48 10.72 -1.09 8.77
C TRP A 48 11.33 -1.08 10.16
N ALA A 49 11.80 0.09 10.64
CA ALA A 49 12.54 0.21 11.89
C ALA A 49 11.73 0.79 13.07
N ALA A 50 10.57 1.40 12.83
CA ALA A 50 9.77 2.04 13.87
C ALA A 50 8.78 1.07 14.54
N GLY A 51 9.24 -0.13 14.88
CA GLY A 51 8.50 -1.06 15.73
C GLY A 51 8.67 -0.72 17.21
N MET A 52 8.34 0.50 17.64
CA MET A 52 8.13 0.76 19.07
C MET A 52 6.74 0.24 19.41
N THR A 53 6.67 -1.05 19.75
CA THR A 53 5.46 -1.62 20.30
C THR A 53 5.26 -1.03 21.69
N THR A 54 4.29 -0.15 21.84
CA THR A 54 3.77 0.19 23.16
C THR A 54 3.02 -1.03 23.67
N VAL A 55 3.28 -1.43 24.92
CA VAL A 55 2.61 -2.59 25.52
C VAL A 55 1.13 -2.23 25.71
N THR A 56 0.28 -2.62 24.75
CA THR A 56 -1.16 -2.40 24.85
C THR A 56 -1.85 -3.60 25.49
N GLN A 57 -2.74 -3.35 26.45
CA GLN A 57 -3.64 -4.37 27.03
C GLN A 57 -4.87 -4.67 26.15
N LYS A 58 -4.91 -4.18 24.90
CA LYS A 58 -6.03 -4.42 23.99
C LYS A 58 -6.09 -5.92 23.66
N THR A 59 -7.28 -6.50 23.76
CA THR A 59 -7.55 -7.89 23.40
C THR A 59 -8.57 -7.95 22.26
N ASN A 60 -8.68 -9.12 21.62
CA ASN A 60 -9.62 -9.33 20.52
C ASN A 60 -11.00 -9.81 21.01
N GLU A 61 -11.26 -9.85 22.32
CA GLU A 61 -12.47 -10.44 22.92
C GLU A 61 -13.77 -9.74 22.47
N GLY A 62 -13.71 -8.44 22.21
CA GLY A 62 -14.84 -7.65 21.71
C GLY A 62 -14.91 -7.51 20.18
N LEU A 63 -14.02 -8.17 19.43
CA LEU A 63 -13.98 -8.06 17.97
C LEU A 63 -14.88 -9.12 17.33
N PHE A 64 -16.01 -8.67 16.79
CA PHE A 64 -16.95 -9.52 16.08
C PHE A 64 -16.80 -9.37 14.57
N ASP A 65 -16.90 -10.49 13.86
CA ASP A 65 -16.97 -10.48 12.39
C ASP A 65 -18.39 -10.16 11.93
N ARG A 66 -18.61 -8.90 11.54
CA ARG A 66 -19.90 -8.39 11.06
C ARG A 66 -19.83 -7.94 9.60
N ASN A 67 -18.86 -8.46 8.83
CA ASN A 67 -18.64 -8.21 7.40
C ASN A 67 -18.78 -6.73 7.01
N GLU A 68 -19.93 -6.35 6.44
CA GLU A 68 -20.23 -5.02 5.88
C GLU A 68 -20.11 -3.88 6.91
N VAL A 69 -20.33 -4.16 8.20
CA VAL A 69 -20.20 -3.14 9.27
C VAL A 69 -18.73 -2.88 9.63
N ASN A 70 -17.83 -3.80 9.29
CA ASN A 70 -16.42 -3.73 9.69
C ASN A 70 -15.57 -2.86 8.77
N GLN A 71 -16.01 -2.67 7.52
CA GLN A 71 -15.42 -1.76 6.54
C GLN A 71 -16.53 -0.96 5.86
N LYS A 72 -16.59 0.34 6.15
CA LYS A 72 -17.66 1.21 5.64
C LYS A 72 -17.48 1.60 4.18
N LEU A 73 -16.25 1.50 3.68
CA LEU A 73 -15.93 1.84 2.29
C LEU A 73 -16.28 0.66 1.37
N SER A 74 -17.09 0.94 0.35
CA SER A 74 -17.50 -0.03 -0.66
C SER A 74 -16.40 -0.34 -1.68
N ALA A 75 -16.55 -1.44 -2.40
CA ALA A 75 -15.63 -1.81 -3.49
C ALA A 75 -15.60 -0.76 -4.61
N ASP A 76 -16.75 -0.14 -4.89
CA ASP A 76 -16.90 0.87 -5.95
C ASP A 76 -16.19 2.18 -5.58
N GLU A 77 -16.28 2.61 -4.31
CA GLU A 77 -15.55 3.79 -3.83
C GLU A 77 -14.03 3.57 -3.85
N ILE A 78 -13.56 2.34 -3.57
CA ILE A 78 -12.14 1.97 -3.71
C ILE A 78 -11.72 2.03 -5.18
N ALA A 79 -12.56 1.54 -6.09
CA ALA A 79 -12.29 1.62 -7.53
C ALA A 79 -12.25 3.07 -8.01
N ALA A 80 -13.15 3.92 -7.53
CA ALA A 80 -13.15 5.35 -7.83
C ALA A 80 -11.88 6.05 -7.33
N MET A 81 -11.39 5.73 -6.13
CA MET A 81 -10.12 6.29 -5.63
C MET A 81 -8.91 5.86 -6.47
N LYS A 82 -8.89 4.61 -6.94
CA LYS A 82 -7.85 4.14 -7.86
C LYS A 82 -7.93 4.84 -9.22
N ALA A 83 -9.14 5.00 -9.76
CA ALA A 83 -9.38 5.69 -11.03
C ALA A 83 -9.04 7.19 -10.94
N ALA A 84 -9.24 7.80 -9.77
CA ALA A 84 -8.84 9.18 -9.48
C ALA A 84 -7.31 9.35 -9.31
N GLY A 85 -6.53 8.26 -9.39
CA GLY A 85 -5.07 8.32 -9.27
C GLY A 85 -4.55 8.55 -7.85
N LYS A 86 -5.38 8.31 -6.81
CA LYS A 86 -4.92 8.45 -5.42
C LYS A 86 -3.76 7.50 -5.13
N GLY A 87 -2.78 7.98 -4.37
CA GLY A 87 -1.63 7.20 -3.98
C GLY A 87 -2.02 5.97 -3.16
N GLY A 88 -1.24 4.88 -3.26
CA GLY A 88 -1.50 3.66 -2.49
C GLY A 88 -1.57 3.92 -0.98
N VAL A 89 -0.72 4.82 -0.47
CA VAL A 89 -0.71 5.24 0.94
C VAL A 89 -2.05 5.88 1.34
N GLU A 90 -2.58 6.80 0.54
CA GLU A 90 -3.88 7.46 0.81
C GLU A 90 -5.04 6.46 0.84
N ILE A 91 -5.00 5.44 -0.02
CA ILE A 91 -6.02 4.37 -0.03
C ILE A 91 -5.92 3.53 1.25
N VAL A 92 -4.70 3.22 1.71
CA VAL A 92 -4.49 2.49 2.97
C VAL A 92 -4.99 3.30 4.17
N GLU A 93 -4.72 4.60 4.20
CA GLU A 93 -5.22 5.51 5.23
C GLU A 93 -6.76 5.59 5.23
N ALA A 94 -7.37 5.75 4.05
CA ALA A 94 -8.82 5.74 3.91
C ALA A 94 -9.45 4.41 4.38
N LEU A 95 -8.82 3.27 4.09
CA LEU A 95 -9.26 1.96 4.56
C LEU A 95 -9.13 1.79 6.07
N CYS A 96 -8.11 2.39 6.70
CA CYS A 96 -7.94 2.38 8.15
C CYS A 96 -8.96 3.29 8.84
N ALA A 97 -9.22 4.49 8.30
CA ALA A 97 -10.18 5.45 8.83
C ALA A 97 -11.63 4.94 8.75
N ASN A 98 -11.97 4.19 7.70
CA ASN A 98 -13.32 3.64 7.49
C ASN A 98 -13.55 2.26 8.12
N SER A 99 -12.56 1.72 8.84
CA SER A 99 -12.72 0.45 9.55
C SER A 99 -13.15 0.64 11.00
N SER A 100 -14.31 0.12 11.36
CA SER A 100 -14.87 0.23 12.72
C SER A 100 -14.09 -0.57 13.77
N THR A 101 -13.33 -1.58 13.35
CA THR A 101 -12.56 -2.46 14.25
C THR A 101 -11.08 -2.11 14.34
N PHE A 102 -10.57 -1.23 13.46
CA PHE A 102 -9.13 -1.01 13.33
C PHE A 102 -8.49 -0.44 14.60
N GLN A 103 -9.12 0.55 15.23
CA GLN A 103 -8.59 1.18 16.46
C GLN A 103 -8.65 0.25 17.70
N GLN A 104 -9.58 -0.71 17.70
CA GLN A 104 -9.77 -1.67 18.79
C GLN A 104 -8.75 -2.82 18.72
N LYS A 105 -8.17 -3.07 17.54
CA LYS A 105 -7.09 -4.05 17.37
C LYS A 105 -5.84 -3.65 18.15
N THR A 106 -5.05 -4.65 18.51
CA THR A 106 -3.69 -4.47 19.05
C THR A 106 -2.78 -3.78 18.04
N GLU A 107 -1.72 -3.14 18.52
CA GLU A 107 -0.74 -2.45 17.65
C GLU A 107 -0.13 -3.39 16.61
N PHE A 108 0.26 -4.59 17.02
CA PHE A 108 0.73 -5.63 16.11
C PHE A 108 -0.31 -5.97 15.03
N ALA A 109 -1.59 -6.06 15.40
CA ALA A 109 -2.65 -6.35 14.44
C ALA A 109 -2.94 -5.16 13.50
N GLN A 110 -2.77 -3.92 13.97
CA GLN A 110 -2.87 -2.72 13.15
C GLN A 110 -1.72 -2.63 12.16
N GLU A 111 -0.47 -2.81 12.61
CA GLU A 111 0.70 -2.86 11.73
C GLU A 111 0.59 -3.98 10.69
N LYS A 112 0.20 -5.18 11.13
CA LYS A 112 -0.02 -6.32 10.24
C LYS A 112 -1.08 -6.00 9.19
N TYR A 113 -2.14 -5.28 9.55
CA TYR A 113 -3.16 -4.86 8.60
C TYR A 113 -2.63 -3.84 7.60
N LYS A 114 -1.91 -2.80 8.06
CA LYS A 114 -1.24 -1.82 7.18
C LYS A 114 -0.28 -2.52 6.21
N LYS A 115 0.56 -3.43 6.71
CA LYS A 115 1.51 -4.25 5.91
C LYS A 115 0.82 -5.13 4.86
N LYS A 116 -0.43 -5.54 5.09
CA LYS A 116 -1.21 -6.32 4.12
C LYS A 116 -1.83 -5.42 3.02
N LYS A 117 -1.98 -4.12 3.28
CA LYS A 117 -2.68 -3.17 2.40
C LYS A 117 -1.76 -2.23 1.64
N ALA A 118 -0.58 -1.95 2.18
CA ALA A 118 0.55 -1.34 1.47
C ALA A 118 1.07 -2.31 0.38
#